data_AF-A0A9D9P8U4-F1
#
_entry.id   AF-A0A9D9P8U4-F1
#
_cell.length_a   1.000
_cell.length_b   1.000
_cell.length_c   1.000
_cell.angle_alpha   90.00
_cell.angle_beta   90.00
_cell.angle_gamma   90.00
#
_symmetry.space_group_name_H-M   'P 1'
#
loop_
_entity.id
_entity.type
_entity.pdbx_description
1 polymer ?
#
loop_
_entity_poly.entity_id
_entity_poly.type
_entity_poly.pdbx_seq_one_letter_code
_entity_poly.pdbx_strand_id
1 'polypeptide(L)'
;MQPVVQRLSSLRRLLRPLALTFIGIVLLSLGVAYFFIFVYRTATLPPMFSFITLQFLPLWARGLVFVALGLIVLAVGMWQLSGVAVISLDARDTSAEVVLAYQHDQMRPRMTVISGGAGLLITASLGRMAQLLTCITPVQDPVEYYYRASSLFNFENVVFVVPTLEPHEVFVELDDGQRFNIKHNIAHDERLAQRHIVNIYIGDEHGPTTTPLRVTQVALDAIASADVIVFGPGSLYESILPNLLIPDLRDAIRRSKACKIYICSLMTEPGMTTGYSVGDHVRQIVRFGGFTPDYVLVNAPRIDAEVRRIYAAAGQMPVFLTPEEYEETAVSTTDRLTTRDILIEGAKVIEADLATAVVQLTASLDHPGEGRTVRVLRHDPEKLATAIMEVWKRQ
;
A
#
# COMPACT_ATOMS: atom_id res chain seq x y z
N MET A 1 29.30 11.58 -0.73
CA MET A 1 29.41 12.27 -2.04
C MET A 1 28.90 11.43 -3.22
N GLN A 2 28.96 10.09 -3.19
CA GLN A 2 28.38 9.22 -4.22
C GLN A 2 26.86 9.35 -4.48
N PRO A 3 25.96 9.61 -3.49
CA PRO A 3 24.52 9.70 -3.77
C PRO A 3 24.12 10.98 -4.55
N VAL A 4 24.95 12.03 -4.49
CA VAL A 4 24.73 13.28 -5.27
C VAL A 4 25.07 13.06 -6.74
N VAL A 5 26.12 12.28 -7.03
CA VAL A 5 26.58 12.00 -8.40
C VAL A 5 25.59 11.09 -9.15
N GLN A 6 24.97 10.12 -8.47
CA GLN A 6 23.94 9.28 -9.07
C GLN A 6 22.64 10.06 -9.35
N ARG A 7 22.24 11.02 -8.49
CA ARG A 7 21.08 11.89 -8.75
C ARG A 7 21.30 12.89 -9.89
N LEU A 8 22.53 13.34 -10.13
CA LEU A 8 22.87 14.16 -11.29
C LEU A 8 22.83 13.38 -12.62
N SER A 9 22.96 12.05 -12.56
CA SER A 9 22.96 11.21 -13.77
C SER A 9 21.57 11.10 -14.43
N SER A 10 20.48 11.20 -13.67
CA SER A 10 19.11 11.20 -14.20
C SER A 10 18.76 12.53 -14.88
N LEU A 11 19.24 13.66 -14.33
CA LEU A 11 19.12 15.00 -14.94
C LEU A 11 19.82 15.08 -16.31
N ARG A 12 20.88 14.30 -16.53
CA ARG A 12 21.58 14.24 -17.82
C ARG A 12 20.69 13.79 -18.98
N ARG A 13 19.64 12.99 -18.71
CA ARG A 13 18.66 12.59 -19.73
C ARG A 13 17.69 13.73 -20.11
N LEU A 14 17.47 14.68 -19.21
CA LEU A 14 16.63 15.86 -19.43
C LEU A 14 17.37 17.00 -20.14
N LEU A 15 18.70 17.06 -20.06
CA LEU A 15 19.48 18.12 -20.70
C LEU A 15 19.25 18.23 -22.21
N ARG A 16 19.12 17.11 -22.92
CA ARG A 16 18.91 17.10 -24.37
C ARG A 16 17.55 17.68 -24.80
N PRO A 17 16.40 17.19 -24.28
CA PRO A 17 15.11 17.78 -24.62
C PRO A 17 14.97 19.23 -24.10
N LEU A 18 15.56 19.55 -22.94
CA LEU A 18 15.55 20.92 -22.43
C LEU A 18 16.36 21.88 -23.31
N ALA A 19 17.54 21.46 -23.78
CA ALA A 19 18.33 22.26 -24.71
C ALA A 19 17.62 22.44 -26.06
N LEU A 20 16.94 21.39 -26.57
CA LEU A 20 16.20 21.46 -27.82
C LEU A 20 15.00 22.41 -27.71
N THR A 21 14.24 22.33 -26.62
CA THR A 21 13.12 23.25 -26.35
C THR A 21 13.60 24.68 -26.15
N PHE A 22 14.72 24.89 -25.44
CA PHE A 22 15.33 26.20 -25.29
C PHE A 22 15.75 26.81 -26.63
N ILE A 23 16.44 26.04 -27.48
CA ILE A 23 16.84 26.48 -28.83
C ILE A 23 15.60 26.80 -29.68
N GLY A 24 14.55 25.99 -29.60
CA GLY A 24 13.28 26.23 -30.30
C GLY A 24 12.61 27.54 -29.89
N ILE A 25 12.57 27.82 -28.58
CA ILE A 25 12.01 29.07 -28.05
C ILE A 25 12.83 30.27 -28.54
N VAL A 26 14.17 30.20 -28.50
CA VAL A 26 15.03 31.30 -28.98
C VAL A 26 14.80 31.59 -30.47
N LEU A 27 14.74 30.55 -31.31
CA LEU A 27 14.48 30.72 -32.74
C LEU A 27 13.08 31.30 -33.02
N LEU A 28 12.06 30.83 -32.29
CA LEU A 28 10.69 31.34 -32.42
C LEU A 28 10.60 32.80 -31.97
N SER A 29 11.20 33.15 -30.83
CA SER A 29 11.27 34.54 -30.35
C SER A 29 11.98 35.45 -31.34
N LEU A 30 13.08 34.98 -31.94
CA LEU A 30 13.82 35.75 -32.96
C LEU A 30 12.99 35.96 -34.23
N GLY A 31 12.29 34.92 -34.71
CA GLY A 31 11.40 35.02 -35.88
C GLY A 31 10.24 35.99 -35.67
N VAL A 32 9.60 35.92 -34.51
CA VAL A 32 8.54 36.86 -34.10
C VAL A 32 9.07 38.29 -34.02
N ALA A 33 10.27 38.50 -33.44
CA ALA A 33 10.89 39.81 -33.37
C ALA A 33 11.14 40.42 -34.76
N TYR A 34 11.69 39.65 -35.70
CA TYR A 34 11.88 40.11 -37.08
C TYR A 34 10.55 40.43 -37.79
N PHE A 35 9.52 39.62 -37.58
CA PHE A 35 8.18 39.88 -38.11
C PHE A 35 7.60 41.20 -37.59
N PHE A 36 7.71 41.45 -36.28
CA PHE A 36 7.28 42.73 -35.69
C PHE A 36 8.10 43.91 -36.22
N ILE A 37 9.42 43.77 -36.39
CA ILE A 37 10.26 44.82 -36.99
C ILE A 37 9.83 45.11 -38.42
N PHE A 38 9.49 44.08 -39.21
CA PHE A 38 8.98 44.24 -40.56
C PHE A 38 7.67 45.05 -40.55
N VAL A 39 6.65 44.58 -39.82
CA VAL A 39 5.35 45.27 -39.69
C VAL A 39 5.52 46.71 -39.23
N TYR A 40 6.43 46.94 -38.27
CA TYR A 40 6.72 48.26 -37.75
C TYR A 40 7.36 49.21 -38.78
N ARG A 41 8.13 48.68 -39.75
CA ARG A 41 8.79 49.48 -40.80
C ARG A 41 7.92 49.72 -42.03
N THR A 42 6.97 48.83 -42.32
CA THR A 42 6.14 48.91 -43.53
C THR A 42 4.70 49.38 -43.28
N ALA A 43 4.16 49.24 -42.06
CA ALA A 43 2.80 49.65 -41.75
C ALA A 43 2.76 50.95 -40.94
N THR A 44 1.90 51.88 -41.34
CA THR A 44 1.59 53.09 -40.57
C THR A 44 0.66 52.74 -39.41
N LEU A 45 1.24 52.50 -38.24
CA LEU A 45 0.48 52.13 -37.03
C LEU A 45 -0.14 53.36 -36.34
N PRO A 46 -1.33 53.23 -35.71
CA PRO A 46 -1.95 54.31 -34.94
C PRO A 46 -1.10 54.78 -33.75
N PRO A 47 -1.27 56.04 -33.27
CA PRO A 47 -0.43 56.65 -32.22
C PRO A 47 -0.41 55.88 -30.89
N MET A 48 -1.46 55.13 -30.58
CA MET A 48 -1.57 54.30 -29.36
C MET A 48 -0.44 53.25 -29.23
N PHE A 49 0.11 52.75 -30.34
CA PHE A 49 1.18 51.77 -30.32
C PHE A 49 2.52 52.34 -29.80
N SER A 50 2.69 53.67 -29.85
CA SER A 50 3.89 54.34 -29.35
C SER A 50 4.06 54.24 -27.84
N PHE A 51 2.95 54.28 -27.10
CA PHE A 51 2.93 54.13 -25.64
C PHE A 51 3.18 52.67 -25.22
N ILE A 52 2.57 51.71 -25.93
CA ILE A 52 2.73 50.27 -25.66
C ILE A 52 4.18 49.80 -25.93
N THR A 53 4.82 50.36 -26.96
CA THR A 53 6.21 49.99 -27.35
C THR A 53 7.27 50.91 -26.74
N LEU A 54 6.89 51.78 -25.79
CA LEU A 54 7.78 52.71 -25.07
C LEU A 54 8.65 53.59 -25.99
N GLN A 55 8.05 54.17 -27.04
CA GLN A 55 8.80 54.89 -28.08
C GLN A 55 9.47 56.19 -27.64
N PHE A 56 9.01 56.77 -26.54
CA PHE A 56 9.61 57.96 -25.94
C PHE A 56 10.99 57.69 -25.31
N LEU A 57 11.39 56.42 -25.17
CA LEU A 57 12.71 56.01 -24.69
C LEU A 57 13.66 55.68 -25.85
N PRO A 58 14.98 55.90 -25.71
CA PRO A 58 15.98 55.47 -26.69
C PRO A 58 16.02 53.93 -26.80
N LEU A 59 16.45 53.41 -27.96
CA LEU A 59 16.39 51.97 -28.27
C LEU A 59 17.03 51.07 -27.20
N TRP A 60 18.18 51.48 -26.67
CA TRP A 60 18.89 50.71 -25.65
C TRP A 60 18.13 50.64 -24.32
N ALA A 61 17.41 51.71 -23.95
CA ALA A 61 16.62 51.76 -22.72
C ALA A 61 15.36 50.89 -22.81
N ARG A 62 14.71 50.82 -23.98
CA ARG A 62 13.56 49.92 -24.19
C ARG A 62 13.93 48.46 -23.99
N GLY A 63 15.06 48.05 -24.56
CA GLY A 63 15.57 46.69 -24.40
C GLY A 63 15.80 46.34 -22.92
N LEU A 64 16.36 47.28 -22.15
CA LEU A 64 16.63 47.10 -20.72
C LEU A 64 15.32 46.94 -19.92
N VAL A 65 14.29 47.73 -20.22
CA VAL A 65 12.97 47.62 -19.59
C VAL A 65 12.31 46.26 -19.87
N PHE A 66 12.33 45.79 -21.11
CA PHE A 66 11.75 44.48 -21.44
C PHE A 66 12.52 43.31 -20.82
N VAL A 67 13.85 43.41 -20.74
CA VAL A 67 14.69 42.40 -20.05
C VAL A 67 14.37 42.38 -18.55
N ALA A 68 14.28 43.54 -17.91
CA ALA A 68 13.95 43.63 -16.48
C ALA A 68 12.54 43.07 -16.18
N LEU A 69 11.55 43.44 -17.00
CA LEU A 69 10.18 42.91 -16.88
C LEU A 69 10.14 41.39 -17.08
N GLY A 70 10.87 40.88 -18.07
CA GLY A 70 10.98 39.44 -18.34
C GLY A 70 11.60 38.67 -17.16
N LEU A 71 12.67 39.22 -16.55
CA LEU A 71 13.31 38.62 -15.38
C LEU A 71 12.37 38.58 -14.17
N ILE A 72 11.56 39.63 -13.95
CA ILE A 72 10.56 39.67 -12.88
C ILE A 72 9.49 38.59 -13.10
N VAL A 73 8.94 38.48 -14.32
CA VAL A 73 7.93 37.45 -14.64
C VAL A 73 8.50 36.04 -14.45
N LEU A 74 9.74 35.80 -14.89
CA LEU A 74 10.43 34.52 -14.66
C LEU A 74 10.62 34.22 -13.18
N ALA A 75 11.07 35.20 -12.39
CA ALA A 75 11.26 35.04 -10.95
C ALA A 75 9.95 34.71 -10.23
N VAL A 76 8.86 35.41 -10.58
CA VAL A 76 7.51 35.15 -10.02
C VAL A 76 6.99 33.78 -10.43
N GLY A 77 7.14 33.40 -11.71
CA GLY A 77 6.73 32.07 -12.18
C GLY A 77 7.50 30.94 -11.51
N MET A 78 8.80 31.14 -11.27
CA MET A 78 9.64 30.18 -10.55
C MET A 78 9.27 30.08 -9.06
N TRP A 79 8.93 31.20 -8.43
CA TRP A 79 8.48 31.23 -7.04
C TRP A 79 7.11 30.55 -6.86
N GLN A 80 6.15 30.77 -7.77
CA GLN A 80 4.87 30.06 -7.73
C GLN A 80 5.03 28.54 -7.90
N LEU A 81 5.95 28.10 -8.77
CA LEU A 81 6.24 26.68 -8.95
C LEU A 81 6.96 26.07 -7.73
N SER A 82 7.78 26.84 -7.00
CA SER A 82 8.45 26.34 -5.80
C SER A 82 7.48 26.02 -4.67
N GLY A 83 6.27 26.60 -4.66
CA GLY A 83 5.20 26.27 -3.71
C GLY A 83 4.45 24.97 -4.04
N VAL A 84 4.51 24.49 -5.29
CA VAL A 84 3.83 23.26 -5.75
C VAL A 84 4.75 22.04 -5.67
N ALA A 85 6.07 22.25 -5.69
CA ALA A 85 7.06 21.20 -5.48
C ALA A 85 7.46 21.10 -4.00
N VAL A 86 6.52 20.71 -3.13
CA VAL A 86 6.84 20.33 -1.75
C VAL A 86 7.52 18.96 -1.79
N ILE A 87 8.84 18.97 -1.86
CA ILE A 87 9.64 17.90 -1.25
C ILE A 87 9.73 18.29 0.22
N SER A 88 9.16 17.48 1.10
CA SER A 88 9.33 17.62 2.54
C SER A 88 10.80 17.42 2.90
N LEU A 89 11.53 18.51 2.95
CA LEU A 89 12.82 18.59 3.62
C LEU A 89 12.51 18.89 5.08
N ASP A 90 12.85 17.92 5.91
CA ASP A 90 12.84 17.97 7.36
C ASP A 90 13.81 19.08 7.80
N ALA A 91 13.31 20.32 7.87
CA ALA A 91 14.06 21.47 8.33
C ALA A 91 13.93 21.51 9.86
N ARG A 92 14.94 20.98 10.55
CA ARG A 92 15.15 21.26 11.97
C ARG A 92 15.35 22.76 12.13
N ASP A 93 14.32 23.41 12.67
CA ASP A 93 14.33 24.82 13.00
C ASP A 93 15.40 25.08 14.08
N THR A 94 16.32 25.99 13.77
CA THR A 94 17.37 26.44 14.70
C THR A 94 17.04 27.86 15.10
N SER A 95 15.88 28.06 15.71
CA SER A 95 15.48 29.30 16.36
C SER A 95 15.46 29.05 17.87
N ALA A 96 16.19 29.90 18.59
CA ALA A 96 16.35 29.83 20.05
C ALA A 96 15.09 30.32 20.77
N GLU A 97 13.95 29.64 20.55
CA GLU A 97 12.75 29.80 21.34
C GLU A 97 12.58 28.59 22.26
N VAL A 98 12.50 28.83 23.57
CA VAL A 98 12.12 27.79 24.53
C VAL A 98 10.61 27.61 24.45
N VAL A 99 10.18 26.74 23.54
CA VAL A 99 8.80 26.28 23.46
C VAL A 99 8.62 25.15 24.46
N LEU A 100 7.93 25.42 25.57
CA LEU A 100 7.44 24.38 26.49
C LEU A 100 6.16 23.77 25.91
N ALA A 101 6.33 22.93 24.89
CA ALA A 101 5.25 22.12 24.33
C ALA A 101 5.21 20.76 25.05
N TYR A 102 4.06 20.41 25.62
CA TYR A 102 3.74 19.02 25.92
C TYR A 102 3.25 18.36 24.63
N GLN A 103 4.19 18.02 23.74
CA GLN A 103 3.91 17.13 22.64
C GLN A 103 3.92 15.70 23.19
N HIS A 104 2.76 15.07 23.22
CA HIS A 104 2.74 13.62 23.00
C HIS A 104 3.24 13.42 21.57
N ASP A 105 4.56 13.32 21.42
CA ASP A 105 5.14 12.82 20.18
C ASP A 105 4.75 11.34 20.09
N GLN A 106 3.51 11.07 19.72
CA GLN A 106 3.13 9.75 19.23
C GLN A 106 3.77 9.64 17.86
N MET A 107 5.08 9.32 17.86
CA MET A 107 5.85 8.96 16.69
C MET A 107 4.98 8.01 15.87
N ARG A 108 4.51 8.43 14.70
CA ARG A 108 3.70 7.54 13.86
C ARG A 108 4.62 6.40 13.41
N PRO A 109 4.22 5.13 13.57
CA PRO A 109 5.11 4.02 13.22
C PRO A 109 5.28 3.93 11.71
N ARG A 110 6.42 3.37 11.29
CA ARG A 110 6.60 2.83 9.95
C ARG A 110 5.96 1.46 9.91
N MET A 111 4.99 1.29 9.01
CA MET A 111 4.23 0.06 8.90
C MET A 111 4.49 -0.61 7.56
N THR A 112 4.68 -1.92 7.58
CA THR A 112 4.64 -2.76 6.38
C THR A 112 3.45 -3.68 6.45
N VAL A 113 2.67 -3.77 5.38
CA VAL A 113 1.51 -4.67 5.29
C VAL A 113 1.76 -5.68 4.18
N ILE A 114 1.50 -6.95 4.47
CA ILE A 114 1.50 -8.04 3.50
C ILE A 114 0.06 -8.58 3.43
N SER A 115 -0.64 -8.27 2.36
CA SER A 115 -2.05 -8.62 2.15
C SER A 115 -2.39 -8.55 0.64
N GLY A 116 -3.63 -8.86 0.28
CA GLY A 116 -4.13 -8.87 -1.09
C GLY A 116 -5.61 -8.48 -1.20
N GLY A 117 -6.05 -8.31 -2.44
CA GLY A 117 -7.42 -7.96 -2.83
C GLY A 117 -8.00 -6.78 -2.06
N ALA A 118 -9.26 -6.92 -1.66
CA ALA A 118 -9.95 -5.91 -0.86
C ALA A 118 -9.30 -5.70 0.53
N GLY A 119 -8.66 -6.74 1.08
CA GLY A 119 -8.01 -6.67 2.39
C GLY A 119 -6.86 -5.66 2.42
N LEU A 120 -6.05 -5.62 1.37
CA LEU A 120 -4.94 -4.67 1.25
C LEU A 120 -5.43 -3.23 1.10
N LEU A 121 -6.58 -3.01 0.45
CA LEU A 121 -7.20 -1.68 0.34
C LEU A 121 -7.79 -1.22 1.67
N ILE A 122 -8.35 -2.14 2.48
CA ILE A 122 -8.82 -1.82 3.83
C ILE A 122 -7.64 -1.37 4.69
N THR A 123 -6.52 -2.10 4.68
CA THR A 123 -5.34 -1.73 5.46
C THR A 123 -4.58 -0.54 4.89
N ALA A 124 -4.69 -0.23 3.60
CA ALA A 124 -4.15 1.01 3.04
C ALA A 124 -4.74 2.27 3.73
N SER A 125 -5.96 2.20 4.27
CA SER A 125 -6.53 3.32 5.05
C SER A 125 -5.74 3.67 6.32
N LEU A 126 -4.91 2.75 6.82
CA LEU A 126 -4.02 2.95 7.98
C LEU A 126 -2.94 4.00 7.73
N GLY A 127 -2.69 4.38 6.47
CA GLY A 127 -1.66 5.35 6.11
C GLY A 127 -1.80 6.72 6.79
N ARG A 128 -3.02 7.10 7.20
CA ARG A 128 -3.26 8.33 7.99
C ARG A 128 -2.66 8.28 9.41
N MET A 129 -2.44 7.07 9.94
CA MET A 129 -1.91 6.83 11.28
C MET A 129 -0.43 6.41 11.27
N ALA A 130 0.10 6.07 10.10
CA ALA A 130 1.50 5.71 9.90
C ALA A 130 2.35 6.92 9.46
N GLN A 131 3.65 6.88 9.73
CA GLN A 131 4.60 7.81 9.10
C GLN A 131 4.73 7.46 7.61
N LEU A 132 4.80 6.15 7.33
CA LEU A 132 4.82 5.56 6.01
C LEU A 132 4.23 4.16 6.12
N LEU A 133 3.25 3.85 5.28
CA LEU A 133 2.66 2.53 5.13
C LEU A 133 3.13 1.93 3.81
N THR A 134 3.91 0.86 3.87
CA THR A 134 4.31 0.10 2.68
C THR A 134 3.46 -1.15 2.53
N CYS A 135 2.67 -1.21 1.47
CA CYS A 135 1.79 -2.32 1.12
C CYS A 135 2.49 -3.24 0.11
N ILE A 136 2.96 -4.41 0.56
CA ILE A 136 3.53 -5.45 -0.29
C ILE A 136 2.38 -6.30 -0.84
N THR A 137 2.22 -6.31 -2.16
CA THR A 137 1.14 -7.04 -2.86
C THR A 137 1.42 -8.55 -2.89
N PRO A 138 0.42 -9.40 -3.18
CA PRO A 138 0.65 -10.81 -3.46
C PRO A 138 1.60 -10.98 -4.66
N VAL A 139 2.45 -12.01 -4.62
CA VAL A 139 3.44 -12.29 -5.68
C VAL A 139 2.83 -12.52 -7.06
N GLN A 140 1.58 -12.96 -7.11
CA GLN A 140 0.86 -13.25 -8.35
C GLN A 140 0.04 -12.07 -8.89
N ASP A 141 -0.12 -11.00 -8.10
CA ASP A 141 -1.02 -9.89 -8.42
C ASP A 141 -0.31 -8.74 -9.14
N PRO A 142 -0.93 -8.13 -10.15
CA PRO A 142 -0.40 -6.91 -10.76
C PRO A 142 -0.60 -5.72 -9.83
N VAL A 143 0.49 -5.05 -9.45
CA VAL A 143 0.46 -3.86 -8.56
C VAL A 143 -0.35 -2.69 -9.12
N GLU A 144 -0.49 -2.60 -10.44
CA GLU A 144 -1.23 -1.53 -11.11
C GLU A 144 -2.67 -1.42 -10.62
N TYR A 145 -3.31 -2.52 -10.24
CA TYR A 145 -4.66 -2.52 -9.68
C TYR A 145 -4.73 -1.68 -8.41
N TYR A 146 -3.79 -1.90 -7.48
CA TYR A 146 -3.75 -1.21 -6.20
C TYR A 146 -3.34 0.26 -6.36
N TYR A 147 -2.42 0.55 -7.28
CA TYR A 147 -2.03 1.93 -7.61
C TYR A 147 -3.20 2.75 -8.22
N ARG A 148 -4.02 2.13 -9.08
CA ARG A 148 -5.23 2.80 -9.59
C ARG A 148 -6.25 3.03 -8.49
N ALA A 149 -6.43 2.05 -7.61
CA ALA A 149 -7.30 2.18 -6.45
C ALA A 149 -6.83 3.30 -5.49
N SER A 150 -5.52 3.49 -5.31
CA SER A 150 -5.00 4.53 -4.42
C SER A 150 -5.37 5.95 -4.88
N SER A 151 -5.46 6.16 -6.20
CA SER A 151 -5.90 7.43 -6.78
C SER A 151 -7.39 7.70 -6.53
N LEU A 152 -8.20 6.64 -6.49
CA LEU A 152 -9.64 6.73 -6.23
C LEU A 152 -9.96 6.99 -4.75
N PHE A 153 -9.24 6.33 -3.85
CA PHE A 153 -9.49 6.41 -2.40
C PHE A 153 -8.66 7.50 -1.69
N ASN A 154 -7.76 8.18 -2.41
CA ASN A 154 -6.91 9.26 -1.89
C ASN A 154 -6.16 8.86 -0.60
N PHE A 155 -5.51 7.68 -0.62
CA PHE A 155 -4.75 7.20 0.54
C PHE A 155 -3.53 8.09 0.82
N GLU A 156 -3.34 8.45 2.09
CA GLU A 156 -2.23 9.29 2.54
C GLU A 156 -1.07 8.44 3.08
N ASN A 157 0.17 8.79 2.75
CA ASN A 157 1.39 8.11 3.24
C ASN A 157 1.46 6.61 2.90
N VAL A 158 0.83 6.17 1.80
CA VAL A 158 0.83 4.77 1.37
C VAL A 158 1.67 4.58 0.11
N VAL A 159 2.46 3.51 0.08
CA VAL A 159 3.19 3.06 -1.10
C VAL A 159 2.88 1.59 -1.36
N PHE A 160 2.51 1.25 -2.59
CA PHE A 160 2.30 -0.13 -3.01
C PHE A 160 3.56 -0.66 -3.70
N VAL A 161 4.00 -1.85 -3.31
CA VAL A 161 5.27 -2.44 -3.72
C VAL A 161 5.05 -3.88 -4.15
N VAL A 162 5.62 -4.26 -5.29
CA VAL A 162 5.68 -5.67 -5.70
C VAL A 162 6.79 -6.40 -4.95
N PRO A 163 6.56 -7.64 -4.49
CA PRO A 163 7.58 -8.44 -3.83
C PRO A 163 8.71 -8.85 -4.79
N THR A 164 8.39 -9.09 -6.06
CA THR A 164 9.31 -9.53 -7.12
C THR A 164 9.21 -8.65 -8.36
N LEU A 165 10.21 -8.67 -9.23
CA LEU A 165 10.22 -7.88 -10.48
C LEU A 165 9.17 -8.34 -11.51
N GLU A 166 8.81 -9.62 -11.45
CA GLU A 166 7.81 -10.25 -12.31
C GLU A 166 6.79 -10.98 -11.43
N PRO A 167 5.51 -11.03 -11.82
CA PRO A 167 4.53 -11.81 -11.08
C PRO A 167 4.81 -13.31 -11.26
N HIS A 168 4.61 -14.08 -10.20
CA HIS A 168 4.81 -15.53 -10.23
C HIS A 168 3.51 -16.28 -9.97
N GLU A 169 3.38 -17.45 -10.61
CA GLU A 169 2.26 -18.35 -10.36
C GLU A 169 2.46 -19.14 -9.07
N VAL A 170 1.34 -19.40 -8.41
CA VAL A 170 1.30 -20.05 -7.11
C VAL A 170 0.39 -21.26 -7.25
N PHE A 171 0.91 -22.42 -6.86
CA PHE A 171 0.21 -23.69 -6.93
C PHE A 171 0.01 -24.25 -5.53
N VAL A 172 -1.12 -24.91 -5.34
CA VAL A 172 -1.47 -25.63 -4.12
C VAL A 172 -1.69 -27.10 -4.44
N GLU A 173 -1.32 -27.96 -3.50
CA GLU A 173 -1.60 -29.38 -3.51
C GLU A 173 -2.67 -29.66 -2.45
N LEU A 174 -3.74 -30.34 -2.86
CA LEU A 174 -4.82 -30.76 -1.99
C LEU A 174 -4.54 -32.14 -1.36
N ASP A 175 -5.35 -32.52 -0.37
CA ASP A 175 -5.29 -33.81 0.34
C ASP A 175 -5.46 -35.04 -0.55
N ASP A 176 -6.06 -34.89 -1.74
CA ASP A 176 -6.17 -35.96 -2.74
C ASP A 176 -5.00 -36.01 -3.75
N GLY A 177 -3.98 -35.17 -3.54
CA GLY A 177 -2.79 -35.08 -4.39
C GLY A 177 -2.98 -34.26 -5.67
N GLN A 178 -4.19 -33.72 -5.92
CA GLN A 178 -4.41 -32.84 -7.06
C GLN A 178 -3.72 -31.49 -6.85
N ARG A 179 -3.22 -30.92 -7.94
CA ARG A 179 -2.51 -29.63 -7.96
C ARG A 179 -3.29 -28.62 -8.76
N PHE A 180 -3.48 -27.44 -8.19
CA PHE A 180 -4.20 -26.35 -8.81
C PHE A 180 -3.40 -25.07 -8.70
N ASN A 181 -3.40 -24.25 -9.76
CA ASN A 181 -2.97 -22.87 -9.63
C ASN A 181 -4.04 -22.11 -8.83
N ILE A 182 -3.62 -21.38 -7.81
CA ILE A 182 -4.50 -20.70 -6.85
C ILE A 182 -5.50 -19.75 -7.53
N LYS A 183 -5.15 -19.20 -8.71
CA LYS A 183 -6.05 -18.34 -9.50
C LYS A 183 -7.27 -19.05 -10.10
N HIS A 184 -7.34 -20.38 -10.05
CA HIS A 184 -8.53 -21.15 -10.49
C HIS A 184 -9.74 -21.00 -9.57
N ASN A 185 -9.66 -20.13 -8.55
CA ASN A 185 -10.77 -19.78 -7.68
C ASN A 185 -11.38 -21.01 -6.99
N ILE A 186 -10.50 -21.80 -6.36
CA ILE A 186 -10.81 -23.08 -5.68
C ILE A 186 -11.98 -22.92 -4.70
N ALA A 187 -12.08 -21.75 -4.05
CA ALA A 187 -13.16 -21.42 -3.12
C ALA A 187 -14.57 -21.41 -3.73
N HIS A 188 -14.72 -21.38 -5.06
CA HIS A 188 -16.00 -21.40 -5.76
C HIS A 188 -16.33 -22.76 -6.39
N ASP A 189 -15.46 -23.77 -6.27
CA ASP A 189 -15.75 -25.13 -6.71
C ASP A 189 -16.32 -25.95 -5.54
N GLU A 190 -17.63 -26.22 -5.59
CA GLU A 190 -18.33 -27.01 -4.57
C GLU A 190 -17.74 -28.42 -4.38
N ARG A 191 -17.11 -28.99 -5.42
CA ARG A 191 -16.48 -30.33 -5.34
C ARG A 191 -15.23 -30.32 -4.48
N LEU A 192 -14.56 -29.17 -4.41
CA LEU A 192 -13.33 -28.98 -3.66
C LEU A 192 -13.60 -28.38 -2.27
N ALA A 193 -14.83 -27.99 -1.95
CA ALA A 193 -15.17 -27.30 -0.71
C ALA A 193 -14.75 -28.04 0.58
N GLN A 194 -14.77 -29.37 0.56
CA GLN A 194 -14.38 -30.23 1.71
C GLN A 194 -12.90 -30.65 1.69
N ARG A 195 -12.14 -30.20 0.69
CA ARG A 195 -10.71 -30.50 0.56
C ARG A 195 -9.88 -29.55 1.40
N HIS A 196 -8.62 -29.94 1.63
CA HIS A 196 -7.67 -29.15 2.39
C HIS A 196 -6.36 -29.02 1.63
N ILE A 197 -5.78 -27.83 1.65
CA ILE A 197 -4.44 -27.60 1.12
C ILE A 197 -3.41 -28.24 2.06
N VAL A 198 -2.59 -29.14 1.53
CA VAL A 198 -1.49 -29.79 2.27
C VAL A 198 -0.14 -29.12 2.01
N ASN A 199 0.02 -28.53 0.82
CA ASN A 199 1.24 -27.86 0.40
C ASN A 199 0.96 -26.69 -0.55
N ILE A 200 1.87 -25.70 -0.56
CA ILE A 200 1.82 -24.54 -1.46
C ILE A 200 3.24 -24.20 -1.92
N TYR A 201 3.39 -23.84 -3.19
CA TYR A 201 4.68 -23.48 -3.78
C TYR A 201 4.54 -22.45 -4.91
N ILE A 202 5.63 -21.72 -5.18
CA ILE A 202 5.75 -20.86 -6.36
C ILE A 202 6.40 -21.70 -7.47
N GLY A 203 5.77 -21.76 -8.64
CA GLY A 203 6.23 -22.63 -9.72
C GLY A 203 5.17 -22.82 -10.80
N ASP A 204 5.18 -24.00 -11.41
CA ASP A 204 4.26 -24.40 -12.46
C ASP A 204 3.58 -25.74 -12.13
N GLU A 205 2.85 -26.30 -13.10
CA GLU A 205 2.20 -27.60 -12.99
C GLU A 205 3.18 -28.77 -12.76
N HIS A 206 4.44 -28.63 -13.18
CA HIS A 206 5.48 -29.65 -13.04
C HIS A 206 6.14 -29.60 -11.65
N GLY A 207 6.07 -28.47 -10.95
CA GLY A 207 6.49 -28.36 -9.55
C GLY A 207 7.04 -26.99 -9.17
N PRO A 208 7.78 -26.90 -8.04
CA PRO A 208 8.34 -25.64 -7.57
C PRO A 208 9.42 -25.13 -8.53
N THR A 209 9.48 -23.81 -8.67
CA THR A 209 10.52 -23.19 -9.50
C THR A 209 11.91 -23.44 -8.92
N THR A 210 12.85 -23.77 -9.79
CA THR A 210 14.27 -23.90 -9.46
C THR A 210 15.05 -22.60 -9.67
N THR A 211 14.41 -21.61 -10.33
CA THR A 211 15.05 -20.32 -10.62
C THR A 211 14.95 -19.41 -9.39
N PRO A 212 16.07 -18.80 -8.94
CA PRO A 212 16.03 -17.85 -7.85
C PRO A 212 15.08 -16.67 -8.14
N LEU A 213 14.16 -16.40 -7.23
CA LEU A 213 13.20 -15.31 -7.32
C LEU A 213 13.91 -13.97 -7.08
N ARG A 214 13.75 -13.02 -7.99
CA ARG A 214 14.37 -11.68 -7.87
C ARG A 214 13.46 -10.76 -7.07
N VAL A 215 13.78 -10.63 -5.78
CA VAL A 215 13.05 -9.79 -4.84
C VAL A 215 13.36 -8.31 -5.04
N THR A 216 12.37 -7.43 -4.84
CA THR A 216 12.60 -5.99 -4.91
C THR A 216 13.26 -5.47 -3.65
N GLN A 217 14.27 -4.61 -3.82
CA GLN A 217 14.97 -4.01 -2.69
C GLN A 217 14.05 -3.14 -1.83
N VAL A 218 13.06 -2.48 -2.46
CA VAL A 218 12.08 -1.65 -1.75
C VAL A 218 11.26 -2.48 -0.75
N ALA A 219 10.88 -3.71 -1.09
CA ALA A 219 10.16 -4.59 -0.17
C ALA A 219 11.05 -5.00 1.03
N LEU A 220 12.32 -5.32 0.76
CA LEU A 220 13.28 -5.68 1.81
C LEU A 220 13.58 -4.50 2.76
N ASP A 221 13.79 -3.31 2.21
CA ASP A 221 14.05 -2.09 2.98
C ASP A 221 12.84 -1.69 3.83
N ALA A 222 11.62 -1.88 3.30
CA ALA A 222 10.39 -1.64 4.04
C ALA A 222 10.27 -2.58 5.26
N ILE A 223 10.49 -3.88 5.07
CA ILE A 223 10.50 -4.87 6.16
C ILE A 223 11.59 -4.57 7.21
N ALA A 224 12.77 -4.17 6.75
CA ALA A 224 13.91 -3.90 7.61
C ALA A 224 13.74 -2.62 8.45
N SER A 225 13.02 -1.63 7.95
CA SER A 225 12.80 -0.34 8.60
C SER A 225 11.43 -0.18 9.26
N ALA A 226 10.59 -1.22 9.20
CA ALA A 226 9.28 -1.23 9.84
C ALA A 226 9.38 -1.30 11.36
N ASP A 227 8.51 -0.57 12.03
CA ASP A 227 8.21 -0.74 13.46
C ASP A 227 7.12 -1.80 13.65
N VAL A 228 6.21 -1.92 12.67
CA VAL A 228 5.11 -2.90 12.66
C VAL A 228 5.02 -3.58 11.29
N ILE A 229 4.91 -4.91 11.29
CA ILE A 229 4.59 -5.71 10.11
C ILE A 229 3.22 -6.35 10.33
N VAL A 230 2.26 -6.02 9.47
CA VAL A 230 0.90 -6.54 9.52
C VAL A 230 0.70 -7.57 8.41
N PHE A 231 0.20 -8.74 8.77
CA PHE A 231 -0.20 -9.80 7.84
C PHE A 231 -1.73 -9.83 7.75
N GLY A 232 -2.27 -9.61 6.56
CA GLY A 232 -3.70 -9.55 6.34
C GLY A 232 -4.33 -8.17 6.63
N PRO A 233 -5.67 -8.09 6.71
CA PRO A 233 -6.60 -9.19 6.46
C PRO A 233 -6.54 -9.63 5.00
N GLY A 234 -6.88 -10.87 4.69
CA GLY A 234 -6.86 -11.41 3.33
C GLY A 234 -6.82 -12.93 3.35
N SER A 235 -7.08 -13.56 2.21
CA SER A 235 -6.99 -15.03 2.09
C SER A 235 -5.61 -15.50 2.51
N LEU A 236 -5.55 -16.51 3.38
CA LEU A 236 -4.29 -17.03 3.90
C LEU A 236 -3.43 -17.57 2.75
N TYR A 237 -4.00 -18.42 1.90
CA TYR A 237 -3.29 -19.13 0.83
C TYR A 237 -3.13 -18.31 -0.45
N GLU A 238 -4.01 -17.33 -0.72
CA GLU A 238 -3.86 -16.46 -1.89
C GLU A 238 -3.05 -15.21 -1.58
N SER A 239 -3.25 -14.57 -0.43
CA SER A 239 -2.74 -13.20 -0.22
C SER A 239 -1.51 -13.11 0.67
N ILE A 240 -1.38 -14.01 1.65
CA ILE A 240 -0.38 -13.88 2.73
C ILE A 240 0.76 -14.88 2.53
N LEU A 241 0.45 -16.18 2.55
CA LEU A 241 1.45 -17.24 2.49
C LEU A 241 2.32 -17.20 1.23
N PRO A 242 1.83 -16.84 0.01
CA PRO A 242 2.68 -16.81 -1.18
C PRO A 242 3.90 -15.89 -1.04
N ASN A 243 3.75 -14.75 -0.35
CA ASN A 243 4.87 -13.85 -0.09
C ASN A 243 5.89 -14.45 0.90
N LEU A 244 5.45 -15.34 1.79
CA LEU A 244 6.31 -16.05 2.74
C LEU A 244 7.09 -17.22 2.10
N LEU A 245 6.70 -17.64 0.90
CA LEU A 245 7.44 -18.66 0.12
C LEU A 245 8.72 -18.10 -0.51
N ILE A 246 8.85 -16.78 -0.59
CA ILE A 246 10.04 -16.09 -1.09
C ILE A 246 11.10 -16.09 0.03
N PRO A 247 12.22 -16.83 -0.12
CA PRO A 247 13.18 -17.01 0.97
C PRO A 247 13.74 -15.70 1.52
N ASP A 248 14.08 -14.74 0.66
CA ASP A 248 14.67 -13.46 1.09
C ASP A 248 13.67 -12.60 1.89
N LEU A 249 12.40 -12.56 1.49
CA LEU A 249 11.35 -11.85 2.24
C LEU A 249 11.10 -12.53 3.58
N ARG A 250 10.96 -13.86 3.58
CA ARG A 250 10.79 -14.64 4.80
C ARG A 250 11.92 -14.38 5.79
N ASP A 251 13.16 -14.44 5.31
CA ASP A 251 14.33 -14.23 6.16
C ASP A 251 14.45 -12.78 6.64
N ALA A 252 14.06 -11.79 5.82
CA ALA A 252 13.97 -10.40 6.25
C ALA A 252 12.94 -10.20 7.37
N ILE A 253 11.75 -10.80 7.24
CA ILE A 253 10.69 -10.75 8.25
C ILE A 253 11.16 -11.39 9.56
N ARG A 254 11.77 -12.58 9.49
CA ARG A 254 12.29 -13.31 10.67
C ARG A 254 13.35 -12.51 11.43
N ARG A 255 14.23 -11.81 10.72
CA ARG A 255 15.28 -10.96 11.34
C ARG A 255 14.75 -9.61 11.82
N SER A 256 13.58 -9.18 11.35
CA SER A 256 13.02 -7.88 11.70
C SER A 256 12.61 -7.85 13.17
N LYS A 257 12.94 -6.73 13.83
CA LYS A 257 12.52 -6.43 15.22
C LYS A 257 11.12 -5.81 15.29
N ALA A 258 10.50 -5.56 14.14
CA ALA A 258 9.15 -5.04 14.06
C ALA A 258 8.14 -5.95 14.79
N CYS A 259 7.13 -5.33 15.38
CA CYS A 259 5.94 -6.02 15.89
C CYS A 259 5.21 -6.72 14.76
N LYS A 260 5.05 -8.04 14.84
CA LYS A 260 4.38 -8.87 13.82
C LYS A 260 2.95 -9.11 14.25
N ILE A 261 2.00 -8.53 13.53
CA ILE A 261 0.57 -8.62 13.82
C ILE A 261 -0.11 -9.39 12.70
N TYR A 262 -0.77 -10.50 13.00
CA TYR A 262 -1.62 -11.22 12.05
C TYR A 262 -3.09 -10.83 12.27
N ILE A 263 -3.79 -10.45 11.21
CA ILE A 263 -5.23 -10.21 11.21
C ILE A 263 -5.92 -11.43 10.63
N CYS A 264 -6.60 -12.19 11.49
CA CYS A 264 -7.25 -13.42 11.12
C CYS A 264 -8.43 -13.18 10.16
N SER A 265 -8.65 -14.10 9.24
CA SER A 265 -9.82 -14.07 8.34
C SER A 265 -11.12 -14.14 9.15
N LEU A 266 -12.17 -13.47 8.68
CA LEU A 266 -13.49 -13.49 9.33
C LEU A 266 -14.25 -14.81 9.11
N MET A 267 -14.03 -15.41 7.95
CA MET A 267 -14.72 -16.61 7.47
C MET A 267 -13.68 -17.57 6.87
N THR A 268 -13.97 -18.87 6.95
CA THR A 268 -13.23 -19.89 6.22
C THR A 268 -13.53 -19.81 4.72
N GLU A 269 -12.56 -20.21 3.91
CA GLU A 269 -12.64 -20.27 2.46
C GLU A 269 -12.74 -21.75 2.04
N PRO A 270 -13.80 -22.16 1.31
CA PRO A 270 -14.02 -23.55 0.94
C PRO A 270 -12.83 -24.11 0.15
N GLY A 271 -12.42 -25.34 0.45
CA GLY A 271 -11.29 -26.00 -0.20
C GLY A 271 -9.90 -25.46 0.16
N MET A 272 -9.83 -24.39 0.97
CA MET A 272 -8.57 -23.78 1.38
C MET A 272 -8.40 -23.80 2.90
N THR A 273 -9.31 -23.13 3.61
CA THR A 273 -9.30 -23.03 5.08
C THR A 273 -10.56 -23.63 5.70
N THR A 274 -11.22 -24.55 5.00
CA THR A 274 -12.37 -25.29 5.52
C THR A 274 -12.04 -25.89 6.89
N GLY A 275 -12.87 -25.58 7.90
CA GLY A 275 -12.70 -26.09 9.26
C GLY A 275 -11.54 -25.49 10.05
N TYR A 276 -10.84 -24.49 9.53
CA TYR A 276 -9.71 -23.88 10.25
C TYR A 276 -10.16 -23.09 11.48
N SER A 277 -9.51 -23.37 12.60
CA SER A 277 -9.47 -22.52 13.80
C SER A 277 -8.50 -21.34 13.63
N VAL A 278 -8.41 -20.46 14.63
CA VAL A 278 -7.40 -19.40 14.68
C VAL A 278 -6.00 -20.03 14.73
N GLY A 279 -5.80 -21.06 15.56
CA GLY A 279 -4.54 -21.77 15.69
C GLY A 279 -4.11 -22.47 14.41
N ASP A 280 -5.04 -22.97 13.59
CA ASP A 280 -4.69 -23.52 12.28
C ASP A 280 -4.06 -22.48 11.36
N HIS A 281 -4.60 -21.25 11.35
CA HIS A 281 -4.02 -20.16 10.57
C HIS A 281 -2.61 -19.81 11.08
N VAL A 282 -2.44 -19.69 12.39
CA VAL A 282 -1.13 -19.39 13.01
C VAL A 282 -0.13 -20.51 12.69
N ARG A 283 -0.52 -21.79 12.79
CA ARG A 283 0.33 -22.93 12.44
C ARG A 283 0.82 -22.88 11.00
N GLN A 284 -0.01 -22.47 10.03
CA GLN A 284 0.46 -22.34 8.65
C GLN A 284 1.46 -21.18 8.50
N ILE A 285 1.24 -20.04 9.17
CA ILE A 285 2.20 -18.93 9.18
C ILE A 285 3.53 -19.38 9.79
N VAL A 286 3.51 -20.13 10.89
CA VAL A 286 4.72 -20.69 11.51
C VAL A 286 5.41 -21.67 10.56
N ARG A 287 4.65 -22.57 9.93
CA ARG A 287 5.16 -23.58 8.99
C ARG A 287 5.86 -22.97 7.78
N PHE A 288 5.21 -22.02 7.09
CA PHE A 288 5.72 -21.46 5.84
C PHE A 288 6.59 -20.23 6.04
N GLY A 289 6.28 -19.39 7.04
CA GLY A 289 7.01 -18.18 7.40
C GLY A 289 8.19 -18.41 8.33
N GLY A 290 8.20 -19.47 9.15
CA GLY A 290 9.29 -19.74 10.10
C GLY A 290 9.40 -18.71 11.23
N PHE A 291 8.29 -18.06 11.57
CA PHE A 291 8.13 -17.16 12.71
C PHE A 291 6.73 -17.29 13.29
N THR A 292 6.59 -16.98 14.58
CA THR A 292 5.30 -16.79 15.23
C THR A 292 4.95 -15.30 15.23
N PRO A 293 3.74 -14.89 14.82
CA PRO A 293 3.27 -13.51 15.03
C PRO A 293 3.32 -13.12 16.51
N ASP A 294 3.69 -11.89 16.83
CA ASP A 294 3.67 -11.42 18.22
C ASP A 294 2.22 -11.29 18.71
N TYR A 295 1.33 -10.83 17.83
CA TYR A 295 -0.09 -10.69 18.09
C TYR A 295 -0.97 -11.25 16.98
N VAL A 296 -2.12 -11.80 17.35
CA VAL A 296 -3.17 -12.23 16.42
C VAL A 296 -4.46 -11.50 16.77
N LEU A 297 -4.98 -10.72 15.82
CA LEU A 297 -6.26 -10.05 15.94
C LEU A 297 -7.37 -10.93 15.37
N VAL A 298 -8.34 -11.27 16.22
CA VAL A 298 -9.50 -12.12 15.86
C VAL A 298 -10.78 -11.33 16.08
N ASN A 299 -11.73 -11.47 15.15
CA ASN A 299 -13.02 -10.82 15.28
C ASN A 299 -13.90 -11.52 16.32
N ALA A 300 -14.45 -10.75 17.26
CA ALA A 300 -15.38 -11.22 18.27
C ALA A 300 -16.66 -11.80 17.64
N PRO A 301 -17.35 -12.75 18.31
CA PRO A 301 -18.56 -13.42 17.81
C PRO A 301 -19.78 -12.48 17.81
N ARG A 302 -19.78 -11.49 16.90
CA ARG A 302 -20.84 -10.49 16.68
C ARG A 302 -21.28 -10.46 15.22
N ILE A 303 -21.61 -11.63 14.68
CA ILE A 303 -22.10 -11.76 13.30
C ILE A 303 -23.61 -12.05 13.34
N ASP A 304 -24.38 -11.21 12.65
CA ASP A 304 -25.84 -11.36 12.53
C ASP A 304 -26.20 -12.75 11.96
N ALA A 305 -27.25 -13.37 12.52
CA ALA A 305 -27.66 -14.72 12.14
C ALA A 305 -28.13 -14.84 10.69
N GLU A 306 -28.64 -13.77 10.07
CA GLU A 306 -28.94 -13.71 8.64
C GLU A 306 -27.66 -13.76 7.81
N VAL A 307 -26.68 -12.91 8.13
CA VAL A 307 -25.39 -12.89 7.44
C VAL A 307 -24.70 -14.24 7.56
N ARG A 308 -24.67 -14.82 8.77
CA ARG A 308 -24.11 -16.15 9.01
C ARG A 308 -24.78 -17.24 8.15
N ARG A 309 -26.09 -17.16 7.92
CA ARG A 309 -26.81 -18.11 7.05
C ARG A 309 -26.41 -17.95 5.58
N ILE A 310 -26.21 -16.73 5.10
CA ILE A 310 -25.73 -16.47 3.73
C ILE A 310 -24.36 -17.11 3.51
N TYR A 311 -23.43 -16.91 4.45
CA TYR A 311 -22.09 -17.49 4.39
C TYR A 311 -22.10 -19.02 4.53
N ALA A 312 -22.89 -19.57 5.45
CA ALA A 312 -23.02 -21.00 5.63
C ALA A 312 -23.58 -21.70 4.38
N ALA A 313 -24.48 -21.04 3.63
CA ALA A 313 -24.99 -21.56 2.35
C ALA A 313 -23.90 -21.66 1.27
N ALA A 314 -22.81 -20.89 1.40
CA ALA A 314 -21.63 -20.96 0.54
C ALA A 314 -20.51 -21.85 1.12
N GLY A 315 -20.80 -22.67 2.16
CA GLY A 315 -19.81 -23.52 2.81
C GLY A 315 -18.79 -22.77 3.68
N GLN A 316 -19.06 -21.51 4.02
CA GLN A 316 -18.17 -20.66 4.82
C GLN A 316 -18.63 -20.61 6.27
N MET A 317 -17.68 -20.77 7.19
CA MET A 317 -17.91 -20.74 8.63
C MET A 317 -17.12 -19.59 9.25
N PRO A 318 -17.66 -18.89 10.27
CA PRO A 318 -16.89 -17.91 11.00
C PRO A 318 -15.65 -18.52 11.65
N VAL A 319 -14.53 -17.82 11.56
CA VAL A 319 -13.29 -18.23 12.25
C VAL A 319 -13.31 -17.59 13.63
N PHE A 320 -13.49 -18.43 14.66
CA PHE A 320 -13.49 -18.03 16.06
C PHE A 320 -12.50 -18.89 16.84
N LEU A 321 -12.19 -18.45 18.06
CA LEU A 321 -11.45 -19.25 19.02
C LEU A 321 -12.25 -20.48 19.43
N THR A 322 -11.63 -21.65 19.42
CA THR A 322 -12.24 -22.89 19.93
C THR A 322 -12.19 -22.93 21.45
N PRO A 323 -13.05 -23.73 22.12
CA PRO A 323 -12.98 -23.89 23.57
C PRO A 323 -11.60 -24.32 24.07
N GLU A 324 -10.90 -25.21 23.32
CA GLU A 324 -9.55 -25.63 23.68
C GLU A 324 -8.55 -24.47 23.61
N GLU A 325 -8.68 -23.58 22.62
CA GLU A 325 -7.83 -22.39 22.48
C GLU A 325 -8.05 -21.37 23.61
N TYR A 326 -9.26 -21.29 24.18
CA TYR A 326 -9.49 -20.50 25.39
C TYR A 326 -8.80 -21.10 26.62
N GLU A 327 -8.61 -22.43 26.66
CA GLU A 327 -7.96 -23.13 27.76
C GLU A 327 -6.42 -23.05 27.67
N GLU A 328 -5.85 -22.84 26.48
CA GLU A 328 -4.45 -22.43 26.26
C GLU A 328 -4.20 -20.99 26.74
N THR A 329 -4.41 -20.76 28.03
CA THR A 329 -4.13 -19.50 28.72
C THR A 329 -2.75 -19.58 29.37
N ALA A 330 -1.81 -18.74 28.95
CA ALA A 330 -0.69 -18.41 29.80
C ALA A 330 -1.06 -17.15 30.60
N VAL A 331 -1.11 -17.28 31.92
CA VAL A 331 -1.30 -16.11 32.79
C VAL A 331 -0.05 -15.24 32.73
N SER A 332 -0.07 -14.19 31.92
CA SER A 332 0.95 -13.15 31.95
C SER A 332 0.77 -12.31 33.21
N THR A 333 1.65 -12.49 34.20
CA THR A 333 1.72 -11.66 35.41
C THR A 333 2.41 -10.32 35.11
N THR A 334 1.82 -9.53 34.20
CA THR A 334 2.33 -8.18 33.94
C THR A 334 1.18 -7.17 33.93
N ASP A 335 1.23 -6.34 34.96
CA ASP A 335 0.50 -5.07 35.18
C ASP A 335 -1.00 -5.11 35.54
N ARG A 336 -1.24 -5.02 36.86
CA ARG A 336 -2.35 -4.36 37.59
C ARG A 336 -3.83 -4.63 37.26
N LEU A 337 -4.17 -5.44 36.28
CA LEU A 337 -5.47 -6.09 36.12
C LEU A 337 -5.19 -7.51 35.65
N THR A 338 -5.74 -8.54 36.30
CA THR A 338 -5.61 -9.95 35.89
C THR A 338 -6.29 -10.18 34.54
N THR A 339 -5.69 -9.70 33.47
CA THR A 339 -6.11 -9.97 32.10
C THR A 339 -5.43 -11.27 31.71
N ARG A 340 -6.22 -12.33 31.53
CA ARG A 340 -5.73 -13.60 31.02
C ARG A 340 -5.40 -13.40 29.54
N ASP A 341 -4.13 -13.52 29.19
CA ASP A 341 -3.70 -13.48 27.80
C ASP A 341 -3.85 -14.88 27.20
N ILE A 342 -4.57 -14.96 26.07
CA ILE A 342 -4.70 -16.20 25.30
C ILE A 342 -3.42 -16.32 24.45
N LEU A 343 -2.71 -17.44 24.57
CA LEU A 343 -1.50 -17.70 23.79
C LEU A 343 -1.72 -18.90 22.89
N ILE A 344 -1.58 -18.72 21.58
CA ILE A 344 -1.68 -19.81 20.59
C ILE A 344 -0.38 -19.88 19.81
N GLU A 345 0.31 -21.02 19.85
CA GLU A 345 1.62 -21.23 19.20
C GLU A 345 2.67 -20.16 19.60
N GLY A 346 2.51 -19.55 20.79
CA GLY A 346 3.34 -18.45 21.31
C GLY A 346 2.89 -17.05 20.89
N ALA A 347 1.86 -16.91 20.06
CA ALA A 347 1.28 -15.63 19.68
C ALA A 347 0.23 -15.16 20.68
N LYS A 348 0.23 -13.87 21.04
CA LYS A 348 -0.81 -13.29 21.89
C LYS A 348 -2.06 -12.98 21.10
N VAL A 349 -3.15 -13.66 21.43
CA VAL A 349 -4.42 -13.48 20.73
C VAL A 349 -5.26 -12.41 21.40
N ILE A 350 -5.79 -11.48 20.59
CA ILE A 350 -6.68 -10.41 21.02
C ILE A 350 -7.96 -10.51 20.23
N GLU A 351 -9.05 -10.78 20.95
CA GLU A 351 -10.39 -10.74 20.40
C GLU A 351 -10.96 -9.32 20.50
N ALA A 352 -11.42 -8.78 19.38
CA ALA A 352 -12.01 -7.44 19.30
C ALA A 352 -13.13 -7.40 18.24
N ASP A 353 -13.99 -6.38 18.29
CA ASP A 353 -14.91 -6.12 17.18
C ASP A 353 -14.11 -5.50 16.02
N LEU A 354 -13.90 -6.27 14.95
CA LEU A 354 -13.05 -5.89 13.81
C LEU A 354 -13.82 -5.79 12.50
N ALA A 355 -15.12 -6.09 12.50
CA ALA A 355 -15.91 -6.26 11.28
C ALA A 355 -17.19 -5.44 11.28
N THR A 356 -17.66 -5.14 10.08
CA THR A 356 -18.96 -4.50 9.82
C THR A 356 -19.61 -5.20 8.62
N ALA A 357 -20.93 -5.41 8.69
CA ALA A 357 -21.69 -5.91 7.55
C ALA A 357 -22.04 -4.73 6.62
N VAL A 358 -21.57 -4.79 5.38
CA VAL A 358 -21.77 -3.73 4.38
C VAL A 358 -22.71 -4.24 3.29
N VAL A 359 -23.60 -3.37 2.83
CA VAL A 359 -24.50 -3.67 1.72
C VAL A 359 -23.75 -3.39 0.42
N GLN A 360 -23.51 -4.43 -0.37
CA GLN A 360 -22.82 -4.35 -1.65
C GLN A 360 -23.78 -4.63 -2.79
N LEU A 361 -23.78 -3.78 -3.81
CA LEU A 361 -24.44 -4.05 -5.08
C LEU A 361 -23.49 -4.90 -5.93
N THR A 362 -23.85 -6.15 -6.13
CA THR A 362 -23.13 -7.04 -7.03
C THR A 362 -23.89 -7.08 -8.35
N ALA A 363 -23.26 -6.64 -9.43
CA ALA A 363 -23.77 -6.89 -10.76
C ALA A 363 -23.59 -8.38 -11.07
N SER A 364 -24.66 -9.06 -11.48
CA SER A 364 -24.53 -10.42 -12.00
C SER A 364 -23.72 -10.37 -13.29
N LEU A 365 -22.65 -11.17 -13.38
CA LEU A 365 -21.85 -11.29 -14.61
C LEU A 365 -22.69 -11.83 -15.77
N ASP A 366 -23.66 -12.71 -15.45
CA ASP A 366 -24.58 -13.30 -16.43
C ASP A 366 -25.72 -12.34 -16.82
N HIS A 367 -26.07 -11.41 -15.92
CA HIS A 367 -27.17 -10.44 -16.10
C HIS A 367 -26.75 -9.03 -15.63
N PRO A 368 -25.96 -8.28 -16.42
CA PRO A 368 -25.36 -7.00 -16.00
C PRO A 368 -26.35 -5.89 -15.61
N GLY A 369 -27.65 -6.06 -15.94
CA GLY A 369 -28.73 -5.15 -15.55
C GLY A 369 -29.45 -5.51 -14.25
N GLU A 370 -29.22 -6.70 -13.70
CA GLU A 370 -29.80 -7.15 -12.43
C GLU A 370 -28.75 -7.05 -11.33
N GLY A 371 -28.67 -5.87 -10.72
CA GLY A 371 -27.89 -5.66 -9.52
C GLY A 371 -28.54 -6.39 -8.34
N ARG A 372 -27.86 -7.38 -7.77
CA ARG A 372 -28.30 -8.01 -6.52
C ARG A 372 -27.62 -7.31 -5.36
N THR A 373 -28.43 -6.78 -4.46
CA THR A 373 -27.95 -6.25 -3.19
C THR A 373 -27.63 -7.42 -2.26
N VAL A 374 -26.36 -7.60 -1.92
CA VAL A 374 -25.88 -8.65 -1.03
C VAL A 374 -25.24 -8.00 0.20
N ARG A 375 -25.61 -8.47 1.41
CA ARG A 375 -24.90 -8.10 2.63
C ARG A 375 -23.62 -8.93 2.71
N VAL A 376 -22.48 -8.24 2.71
CA VAL A 376 -21.15 -8.85 2.76
C VAL A 376 -20.48 -8.43 4.06
N LEU A 377 -19.89 -9.38 4.77
CA LEU A 377 -19.10 -9.09 5.96
C LEU A 377 -17.69 -8.68 5.54
N ARG A 378 -17.21 -7.54 6.03
CA ARG A 378 -15.86 -7.04 5.78
C ARG A 378 -15.22 -6.60 7.08
N HIS A 379 -13.89 -6.63 7.09
CA HIS A 379 -13.15 -5.94 8.12
C HIS A 379 -13.41 -4.44 8.02
N ASP A 380 -13.58 -3.80 9.17
CA ASP A 380 -13.80 -2.37 9.29
C ASP A 380 -12.45 -1.66 9.42
N PRO A 381 -12.13 -0.70 8.53
CA PRO A 381 -10.83 -0.04 8.52
C PRO A 381 -10.54 0.71 9.82
N GLU A 382 -11.51 1.41 10.39
CA GLU A 382 -11.31 2.25 11.60
C GLU A 382 -11.15 1.37 12.85
N LYS A 383 -11.93 0.29 12.94
CA LYS A 383 -11.81 -0.68 14.04
C LYS A 383 -10.45 -1.40 14.00
N LEU A 384 -10.03 -1.85 12.82
CA LEU A 384 -8.71 -2.46 12.63
C LEU A 384 -7.60 -1.48 13.00
N ALA A 385 -7.68 -0.23 12.55
CA ALA A 385 -6.68 0.78 12.84
C ALA A 385 -6.52 1.03 14.34
N THR A 386 -7.64 1.12 15.04
CA THR A 386 -7.68 1.27 16.49
C THR A 386 -7.01 0.09 17.18
N ALA A 387 -7.38 -1.14 16.80
CA ALA A 387 -6.81 -2.37 17.39
C ALA A 387 -5.29 -2.49 17.15
N ILE A 388 -4.82 -2.24 15.92
CA ILE A 388 -3.39 -2.30 15.56
C ILE A 388 -2.59 -1.28 16.37
N MET A 389 -3.09 -0.04 16.46
CA MET A 389 -2.40 1.02 17.19
C MET A 389 -2.40 0.80 18.70
N GLU A 390 -3.46 0.21 19.24
CA GLU A 390 -3.51 -0.18 20.65
C GLU A 390 -2.49 -1.29 20.97
N VAL A 391 -2.37 -2.29 20.08
CA VAL A 391 -1.36 -3.34 20.20
C VAL A 391 0.05 -2.75 20.14
N TRP A 392 0.33 -1.90 19.17
CA TRP A 392 1.65 -1.30 19.01
C TRP A 392 2.05 -0.44 20.22
N LYS A 393 1.12 0.30 20.82
CA LYS A 393 1.37 1.11 22.03
C LYS A 393 1.62 0.30 23.31
N ARG A 394 1.33 -1.00 23.31
CA ARG A 394 1.55 -1.90 24.46
C ARG A 394 2.95 -2.52 24.47
N GLN A 395 3.75 -2.31 23.42
CA GLN A 395 5.17 -2.64 23.39
C GLN A 395 5.98 -1.60 24.16
#